data_AF-A0A9D4GLQ1-F1
#
_entry.id   AF-A0A9D4GLQ1-F1
#
_cell.length_a   1.000
_cell.length_b   1.000
_cell.length_c   1.000
_cell.angle_alpha   90.00
_cell.angle_beta   90.00
_cell.angle_gamma   90.00
#
_symmetry.space_group_name_H-M   'P 1'
#
loop_
_entity.id
_entity.type
_entity.pdbx_description
1 polymer ?
#
loop_
_entity_poly.entity_id
_entity_poly.type
_entity_poly.pdbx_seq_one_letter_code
_entity_poly.pdbx_strand_id
1 'polypeptide(L)'
;MAHGADTKVHILVEILLRISKQVLLSLLEFAVKESKPKETTAENWTIDHYVNTYMTKIASTTTGQKNIKLFVPGFGVKIDLSSWPLYLSTFVIVEIADVSVEIKDKVQQMTRHRTELYNSLLDMSDVFFDNHVRDLRILMGEICQYLGAGMCTFIDRE
;
A
#
# COMPACT_ATOMS: atom_id res chain seq x y z
N MET A 1 31.78 -20.74 3.27
CA MET A 1 31.57 -19.64 2.31
C MET A 1 30.09 -19.51 1.87
N ALA A 2 29.11 -19.99 2.65
CA ALA A 2 27.68 -19.95 2.30
C ALA A 2 26.92 -18.70 2.79
N HIS A 3 27.39 -18.02 3.85
CA HIS A 3 26.68 -16.87 4.43
C HIS A 3 26.50 -15.65 3.51
N GLY A 4 27.30 -15.49 2.45
CA GLY A 4 27.22 -14.30 1.59
C GLY A 4 26.09 -14.32 0.55
N ALA A 5 25.52 -15.49 0.24
CA ALA A 5 24.41 -15.63 -0.71
C ALA A 5 23.06 -15.40 0.00
N ASP A 6 22.88 -16.01 1.17
CA ASP A 6 21.66 -15.87 1.99
C ASP A 6 21.42 -14.41 2.37
N THR A 7 22.46 -13.68 2.81
CA THR A 7 22.32 -12.25 3.16
C THR A 7 21.87 -11.39 1.98
N LYS A 8 22.27 -11.70 0.75
CA LYS A 8 21.86 -10.93 -0.44
C LYS A 8 20.39 -11.16 -0.79
N VAL A 9 19.90 -12.40 -0.68
CA VAL A 9 18.49 -12.73 -0.91
C VAL A 9 17.61 -12.01 0.13
N HIS A 10 18.01 -12.04 1.40
CA HIS A 10 17.28 -11.34 2.47
C HIS A 10 17.20 -9.83 2.21
N ILE A 11 18.32 -9.19 1.85
CA ILE A 11 18.35 -7.75 1.50
C ILE A 11 17.40 -7.46 0.33
N LEU A 12 17.41 -8.28 -0.73
CA LEU A 12 16.53 -8.09 -1.89
C LEU A 12 15.05 -8.20 -1.51
N VAL A 13 14.68 -9.16 -0.67
CA VAL A 13 13.30 -9.30 -0.21
C VAL A 13 12.92 -8.11 0.68
N GLU A 14 13.78 -7.66 1.58
CA GLU A 14 13.52 -6.45 2.39
C GLU A 14 13.31 -5.20 1.53
N ILE A 15 14.12 -4.99 0.49
CA ILE A 15 13.97 -3.90 -0.47
C ILE A 15 12.62 -4.04 -1.18
N LEU A 16 12.31 -5.22 -1.72
CA LEU A 16 11.05 -5.45 -2.42
C LEU A 16 9.83 -5.22 -1.51
N LEU A 17 9.94 -5.63 -0.24
CA LEU A 17 8.96 -5.31 0.76
C LEU A 17 8.88 -3.77 0.95
N ARG A 18 9.97 -3.06 1.12
CA ARG A 18 9.91 -1.60 1.30
C ARG A 18 9.24 -0.91 0.11
N ILE A 19 9.67 -1.23 -1.12
CA ILE A 19 9.17 -0.59 -2.33
C ILE A 19 7.69 -0.93 -2.57
N SER A 20 7.26 -2.19 -2.36
CA SER A 20 5.84 -2.57 -2.52
C SER A 20 4.90 -1.79 -1.58
N LYS A 21 5.34 -1.47 -0.35
CA LYS A 21 4.57 -0.57 0.53
C LYS A 21 4.45 0.82 -0.09
N GLN A 22 5.54 1.38 -0.62
CA GLN A 22 5.51 2.70 -1.25
C GLN A 22 4.58 2.75 -2.45
N VAL A 23 4.57 1.71 -3.30
CA VAL A 23 3.62 1.61 -4.42
C VAL A 23 2.17 1.69 -3.96
N LEU A 24 1.80 1.00 -2.87
CA LEU A 24 0.46 1.08 -2.31
C LEU A 24 0.11 2.46 -1.76
N LEU A 25 1.06 3.11 -1.08
CA LEU A 25 0.84 4.46 -0.57
C LEU A 25 0.67 5.45 -1.72
N SER A 26 1.50 5.39 -2.75
CA SER A 26 1.35 6.23 -3.95
C SER A 26 0.03 5.99 -4.67
N LEU A 27 -0.45 4.73 -4.72
CA LEU A 27 -1.77 4.42 -5.27
C LEU A 27 -2.90 5.04 -4.43
N LEU A 28 -2.82 4.98 -3.11
CA LEU A 28 -3.79 5.61 -2.24
C LEU A 28 -3.80 7.14 -2.42
N GLU A 29 -2.63 7.76 -2.43
CA GLU A 29 -2.49 9.21 -2.66
C GLU A 29 -3.04 9.63 -4.02
N PHE A 30 -2.78 8.83 -5.06
CA PHE A 30 -3.35 9.03 -6.39
C PHE A 30 -4.87 8.95 -6.37
N ALA A 31 -5.44 7.88 -5.80
CA ALA A 31 -6.89 7.70 -5.74
C ALA A 31 -7.58 8.82 -4.95
N VAL A 32 -6.97 9.27 -3.85
CA VAL A 32 -7.42 10.43 -3.09
C VAL A 32 -7.43 11.66 -3.99
N LYS A 33 -6.32 11.97 -4.66
CA LYS A 33 -6.21 13.14 -5.54
C LYS A 33 -7.25 13.14 -6.66
N GLU A 34 -7.48 12.00 -7.30
CA GLU A 34 -8.44 11.85 -8.40
C GLU A 34 -9.90 11.97 -7.92
N SER A 35 -10.19 11.56 -6.68
CA SER A 35 -11.53 11.65 -6.09
C SER A 35 -11.95 13.06 -5.66
N LYS A 36 -11.08 14.07 -5.87
CA LYS A 36 -11.31 15.44 -5.41
C LYS A 36 -12.61 16.03 -5.98
N PRO A 37 -13.54 16.51 -5.14
CA PRO A 37 -14.72 17.22 -5.62
C PRO A 37 -14.36 18.50 -6.37
N LYS A 38 -15.11 18.84 -7.43
CA LYS A 38 -14.85 20.03 -8.25
C LYS A 38 -14.87 21.35 -7.46
N GLU A 39 -15.60 21.37 -6.36
CA GLU A 39 -15.81 22.54 -5.49
C GLU A 39 -14.67 22.73 -4.47
N THR A 40 -13.77 21.76 -4.33
CA THR A 40 -12.66 21.80 -3.37
C THR A 40 -11.33 22.14 -4.06
N THR A 41 -10.56 23.08 -3.50
CA THR A 41 -9.21 23.39 -3.99
C THR A 41 -8.25 22.22 -3.72
N ALA A 42 -7.20 22.10 -4.53
CA ALA A 42 -6.21 21.02 -4.36
C ALA A 42 -5.50 21.08 -3.00
N GLU A 43 -5.26 22.28 -2.47
CA GLU A 43 -4.60 22.50 -1.17
C GLU A 43 -5.45 22.05 0.02
N ASN A 44 -6.77 22.00 -0.15
CA ASN A 44 -7.70 21.61 0.92
C ASN A 44 -8.12 20.14 0.84
N TRP A 45 -7.78 19.43 -0.24
CA TRP A 45 -8.11 18.02 -0.39
C TRP A 45 -6.96 17.13 0.08
N THR A 46 -6.96 16.82 1.37
CA THR A 46 -5.98 15.95 2.02
C THR A 46 -6.53 14.55 2.25
N ILE A 47 -5.66 13.61 2.63
CA ILE A 47 -6.10 12.29 3.09
C ILE A 47 -7.08 12.38 4.28
N ASP A 48 -6.91 13.36 5.17
CA ASP A 48 -7.82 13.59 6.29
C ASP A 48 -9.23 13.92 5.80
N HIS A 49 -9.33 14.83 4.82
CA HIS A 49 -10.61 15.19 4.23
C HIS A 49 -11.25 14.00 3.55
N TYR A 50 -10.47 13.26 2.76
CA TYR A 50 -10.93 12.05 2.09
C TYR A 50 -11.50 11.02 3.09
N VAL A 51 -10.72 10.66 4.12
CA VAL A 51 -11.15 9.70 5.15
C VAL A 51 -12.40 10.21 5.89
N ASN A 52 -12.45 11.50 6.23
CA ASN A 52 -13.61 12.10 6.89
C ASN A 52 -14.86 12.07 6.00
N THR A 53 -14.73 12.32 4.69
CA THR A 53 -15.84 12.21 3.73
C THR A 53 -16.45 10.82 3.72
N TYR A 54 -15.62 9.77 3.82
CA TYR A 54 -16.07 8.37 3.82
C TYR A 54 -16.20 7.77 5.22
N MET A 55 -16.18 8.58 6.28
CA MET A 55 -16.12 8.08 7.66
C MET A 55 -17.31 7.20 8.02
N THR A 56 -18.52 7.51 7.55
CA THR A 56 -19.71 6.67 7.75
C THR A 56 -19.53 5.27 7.14
N LYS A 57 -18.93 5.19 5.95
CA LYS A 57 -18.64 3.90 5.28
C LYS A 57 -17.51 3.16 6.00
N ILE A 58 -16.49 3.86 6.47
CA ILE A 58 -15.40 3.24 7.24
C ILE A 58 -15.95 2.67 8.56
N ALA A 59 -16.72 3.47 9.31
CA ALA A 59 -17.28 3.09 10.60
C ALA A 59 -18.33 1.96 10.54
N SER A 60 -18.90 1.68 9.36
CA SER A 60 -19.81 0.54 9.17
C SER A 60 -19.09 -0.80 8.98
N THR A 61 -17.76 -0.79 8.82
CA THR A 61 -16.94 -2.01 8.67
C THR A 61 -16.25 -2.42 9.96
N THR A 62 -16.03 -3.71 10.15
CA THR A 62 -15.27 -4.24 11.30
C THR A 62 -13.85 -3.67 11.36
N THR A 63 -13.18 -3.53 10.22
CA THR A 63 -11.82 -2.96 10.13
C THR A 63 -11.81 -1.50 10.58
N GLY A 64 -12.78 -0.69 10.11
CA GLY A 64 -12.90 0.71 10.51
C GLY A 64 -13.23 0.88 11.98
N GLN A 65 -14.13 0.07 12.54
CA GLN A 65 -14.48 0.12 13.97
C GLN A 65 -13.29 -0.21 14.88
N LYS A 66 -12.54 -1.28 14.56
CA LYS A 66 -11.36 -1.69 15.34
C LYS A 66 -10.22 -0.67 15.29
N ASN A 67 -10.15 0.11 14.21
CA ASN A 67 -9.03 1.03 13.93
C ASN A 67 -9.45 2.49 13.87
N ILE A 68 -10.59 2.84 14.47
CA ILE A 68 -11.18 4.18 14.36
C ILE A 68 -10.21 5.30 14.76
N LYS A 69 -9.35 5.05 15.75
CA LYS A 69 -8.32 5.99 16.23
C LYS A 69 -7.21 6.26 15.21
N LEU A 70 -7.02 5.40 14.22
CA LEU A 70 -6.04 5.58 13.14
C LEU A 70 -6.63 6.38 11.97
N PHE A 71 -7.95 6.30 11.78
CA PHE A 71 -8.70 7.12 10.82
C PHE A 71 -9.04 8.51 11.38
N VAL A 72 -9.22 8.61 12.70
CA VAL A 72 -9.53 9.86 13.41
C VAL A 72 -8.56 10.00 14.60
N PRO A 73 -7.32 10.46 14.37
CA PRO A 73 -6.28 10.51 15.40
C PRO A 73 -6.51 11.57 16.48
N GLY A 74 -7.48 12.47 16.28
CA GLY A 74 -7.86 13.50 17.24
C GLY A 74 -7.78 14.91 16.65
N PHE A 75 -8.21 15.90 17.43
CA PHE A 75 -8.27 17.28 16.98
C PHE A 75 -6.87 17.85 16.70
N GLY A 76 -6.67 18.43 15.51
CA GLY A 76 -5.41 19.03 15.09
C GLY A 76 -4.31 18.04 14.70
N VAL A 77 -4.56 16.73 14.77
CA VAL A 77 -3.62 15.70 14.34
C VAL A 77 -3.93 15.30 12.90
N LYS A 78 -2.94 15.42 12.01
CA LYS A 78 -3.05 14.94 10.62
C LYS A 78 -2.75 13.45 10.55
N ILE A 79 -3.44 12.76 9.65
CA ILE A 79 -3.16 11.37 9.31
C ILE A 79 -1.78 11.29 8.64
N ASP A 80 -0.89 10.52 9.26
CA ASP A 80 0.37 10.12 8.66
C ASP A 80 0.22 8.74 8.01
N LEU A 81 0.04 8.73 6.68
CA LEU A 81 -0.09 7.50 5.89
C LEU A 81 1.14 6.58 6.00
N SER A 82 2.33 7.13 6.22
CA SER A 82 3.56 6.33 6.31
C SER A 82 3.56 5.44 7.57
N SER A 83 2.91 5.92 8.63
CA SER A 83 2.75 5.21 9.91
C SER A 83 1.66 4.14 9.88
N TRP A 84 0.77 4.15 8.88
CA TRP A 84 -0.31 3.17 8.82
C TRP A 84 0.24 1.75 8.60
N PRO A 85 -0.32 0.76 9.34
CA PRO A 85 -0.19 -0.63 8.97
C PRO A 85 -0.68 -0.84 7.54
N LEU A 86 0.05 -1.66 6.78
CA LEU A 86 -0.25 -1.92 5.38
C LEU A 86 -1.72 -2.31 5.14
N TYR A 87 -2.28 -3.16 6.01
CA TYR A 87 -3.65 -3.64 5.87
C TYR A 87 -4.69 -2.51 5.91
N LEU A 88 -4.41 -1.38 6.57
CA LEU A 88 -5.30 -0.22 6.56
C LEU A 88 -5.25 0.50 5.22
N SER A 89 -4.06 0.72 4.67
CA SER A 89 -3.92 1.29 3.33
C SER A 89 -4.59 0.39 2.28
N THR A 90 -4.36 -0.93 2.34
CA THR A 90 -5.05 -1.92 1.49
C THR A 90 -6.56 -1.84 1.65
N PHE A 91 -7.08 -1.78 2.88
CA PHE A 91 -8.51 -1.63 3.14
C PHE A 91 -9.09 -0.37 2.49
N VAL A 92 -8.45 0.79 2.66
CA VAL A 92 -8.94 2.03 2.07
C VAL A 92 -8.94 1.95 0.54
N ILE A 93 -7.89 1.40 -0.08
CA ILE A 93 -7.84 1.24 -1.54
C ILE A 93 -8.95 0.30 -2.06
N VAL A 94 -9.14 -0.84 -1.41
CA VAL A 94 -10.06 -1.89 -1.89
C VAL A 94 -11.51 -1.53 -1.59
N GLU A 95 -11.80 -1.10 -0.37
CA GLU A 95 -13.18 -0.94 0.11
C GLU A 95 -13.71 0.49 -0.08
N ILE A 96 -12.84 1.49 -0.03
CA ILE A 96 -13.25 2.90 0.01
C ILE A 96 -12.97 3.60 -1.32
N ALA A 97 -11.78 3.40 -1.89
CA ALA A 97 -11.37 4.07 -3.11
C ALA A 97 -12.14 3.63 -4.34
N ASP A 98 -12.37 4.62 -5.21
CA ASP A 98 -12.97 4.44 -6.53
C ASP A 98 -11.88 4.12 -7.56
N VAL A 99 -11.25 2.97 -7.36
CA VAL A 99 -10.30 2.37 -8.31
C VAL A 99 -10.96 1.18 -9.01
N SER A 100 -10.46 0.83 -10.20
CA SER A 100 -11.06 -0.28 -10.97
C SER A 100 -10.96 -1.61 -10.21
N VAL A 101 -11.92 -2.51 -10.46
CA VAL A 101 -11.95 -3.86 -9.86
C VAL A 101 -10.64 -4.62 -10.11
N GLU A 102 -10.07 -4.46 -11.31
CA GLU A 102 -8.78 -5.04 -11.66
C GLU A 102 -7.64 -4.55 -10.74
N ILE A 103 -7.58 -3.25 -10.46
CA ILE A 103 -6.57 -2.69 -9.55
C ILE A 103 -6.79 -3.16 -8.12
N LYS A 104 -8.04 -3.28 -7.67
CA LYS A 104 -8.37 -3.83 -6.34
C LYS A 104 -7.87 -5.27 -6.19
N ASP A 105 -8.10 -6.10 -7.19
CA ASP A 105 -7.62 -7.48 -7.21
C ASP A 105 -6.09 -7.53 -7.15
N LYS A 106 -5.39 -6.73 -7.96
CA LYS A 106 -3.92 -6.62 -7.92
C LYS A 106 -3.40 -6.18 -6.56
N VAL A 107 -4.05 -5.23 -5.90
CA VAL A 107 -3.70 -4.76 -4.55
C VAL A 107 -3.86 -5.87 -3.51
N GLN A 108 -4.93 -6.66 -3.59
CA GLN A 108 -5.14 -7.81 -2.71
C GLN A 108 -4.08 -8.89 -2.94
N GLN A 109 -3.81 -9.23 -4.21
CA GLN A 109 -2.75 -10.18 -4.57
C GLN A 109 -1.40 -9.69 -4.04
N MET A 110 -1.06 -8.42 -4.25
CA MET A 110 0.20 -7.84 -3.81
C MET A 110 0.35 -7.92 -2.29
N THR A 111 -0.72 -7.63 -1.55
CA THR A 111 -0.76 -7.75 -0.09
C THR A 111 -0.53 -9.20 0.36
N ARG A 112 -1.09 -10.17 -0.35
CA ARG A 112 -0.87 -11.61 -0.08
C ARG A 112 0.59 -12.00 -0.31
N HIS A 113 1.15 -11.77 -1.51
CA HIS A 113 2.54 -12.13 -1.81
C HIS A 113 3.53 -11.45 -0.86
N ARG A 114 3.25 -10.20 -0.48
CA ARG A 114 4.02 -9.48 0.52
C ARG A 114 4.00 -10.15 1.89
N THR A 115 2.84 -10.61 2.34
CA THR A 115 2.69 -11.29 3.63
C THR A 115 3.45 -12.61 3.65
N GLU A 116 3.35 -13.39 2.56
CA GLU A 116 4.09 -14.64 2.41
C GLU A 116 5.60 -14.42 2.42
N LEU A 117 6.10 -13.39 1.73
CA LEU A 117 7.53 -13.03 1.75
C LEU A 117 8.00 -12.59 3.14
N TYR A 118 7.19 -11.79 3.84
CA TYR A 118 7.53 -11.36 5.19
C TYR A 118 7.58 -12.53 6.17
N ASN A 119 6.62 -13.47 6.08
CA ASN A 119 6.64 -14.68 6.90
C ASN A 119 7.84 -15.58 6.54
N SER A 120 8.13 -15.74 5.25
CA SER A 120 9.27 -16.54 4.78
C SER A 120 10.62 -15.97 5.25
N LEU A 121 10.74 -14.63 5.37
CA LEU A 121 11.90 -13.97 5.98
C LEU A 121 12.04 -14.31 7.47
N LEU A 122 10.93 -14.35 8.22
CA LEU A 122 10.95 -14.71 9.63
C LEU A 122 11.34 -16.18 9.84
N ASP A 123 10.86 -17.05 8.96
CA ASP A 123 11.05 -18.50 9.06
C ASP A 123 12.35 -18.99 8.36
N MET A 124 13.14 -18.10 7.75
CA MET A 124 14.36 -18.41 6.99
C MET A 124 14.19 -19.54 5.95
N SER A 125 13.03 -19.59 5.29
CA SER A 125 12.70 -20.65 4.32
C SER A 125 12.98 -20.21 2.88
N ASP A 126 14.05 -20.74 2.29
CA ASP A 126 14.50 -20.32 0.95
C ASP A 126 13.61 -20.79 -0.20
N VAL A 127 12.84 -21.87 0.01
CA VAL A 127 12.13 -22.59 -1.08
C VAL A 127 10.94 -21.80 -1.65
N PHE A 128 10.53 -20.71 -0.99
CA PHE A 128 9.33 -19.95 -1.36
C PHE A 128 9.61 -18.54 -1.92
N PHE A 129 10.85 -18.04 -1.92
CA PHE A 129 11.11 -16.66 -2.32
C PHE A 129 10.84 -16.38 -3.81
N ASP A 130 11.28 -17.25 -4.72
CA ASP A 130 11.37 -16.92 -6.15
C ASP A 130 10.02 -16.59 -6.79
N ASN A 131 8.98 -17.38 -6.52
CA ASN A 131 7.65 -17.14 -7.08
C ASN A 131 7.03 -15.87 -6.49
N HIS A 132 7.08 -15.69 -5.17
CA HIS A 132 6.49 -14.51 -4.54
C HIS A 132 7.25 -13.22 -4.89
N VAL A 133 8.59 -13.28 -5.03
CA VAL A 133 9.41 -12.15 -5.49
C VAL A 133 9.03 -11.76 -6.92
N ARG A 134 8.96 -12.73 -7.83
CA ARG A 134 8.59 -12.47 -9.23
C ARG A 134 7.19 -11.87 -9.33
N ASP A 135 6.22 -12.49 -8.69
CA ASP A 135 4.81 -12.08 -8.80
C ASP A 135 4.61 -10.69 -8.15
N LEU A 136 5.28 -10.42 -7.03
CA LEU A 136 5.25 -9.10 -6.38
C LEU A 136 5.83 -8.02 -7.30
N ARG A 137 6.94 -8.29 -8.00
CA ARG A 137 7.53 -7.34 -8.97
C ARG A 137 6.59 -7.05 -10.15
N ILE A 138 5.92 -8.08 -10.68
CA ILE A 138 4.95 -7.93 -11.77
C ILE A 138 3.80 -7.04 -11.32
N LEU A 139 3.19 -7.35 -10.17
CA LEU A 139 2.06 -6.60 -9.60
C LEU A 139 2.43 -5.13 -9.35
N MET A 140 3.62 -4.88 -8.79
CA MET A 140 4.12 -3.51 -8.61
C MET A 140 4.26 -2.77 -9.94
N GLY A 141 4.82 -3.44 -10.96
CA GLY A 141 4.95 -2.88 -12.30
C GLY A 141 3.60 -2.51 -12.91
N GLU A 142 2.60 -3.37 -12.80
CA GLU A 142 1.26 -3.13 -13.33
C GLU A 142 0.53 -1.99 -12.60
N ILE A 143 0.65 -1.93 -11.26
CA ILE A 143 0.08 -0.81 -10.49
C ILE A 143 0.80 0.49 -10.86
N CYS A 144 2.11 0.47 -11.03
CA CYS A 144 2.86 1.66 -11.46
C CYS A 144 2.51 2.12 -12.87
N GLN A 145 2.24 1.19 -13.80
CA GLN A 145 1.72 1.53 -15.11
C GLN A 145 0.37 2.23 -15.02
N TYR A 146 -0.52 1.76 -14.13
CA TYR A 146 -1.79 2.42 -13.86
C TYR A 146 -1.63 3.85 -13.31
N LEU A 147 -0.62 4.08 -12.44
CA LEU A 147 -0.35 5.41 -11.89
C LEU A 147 0.29 6.39 -12.89
N GLY A 148 0.84 5.89 -14.00
CA GLY A 148 1.53 6.69 -15.00
C GLY A 148 3.01 6.98 -14.67
N ALA A 149 3.76 7.39 -15.70
CA ALA A 149 5.24 7.37 -15.75
C ALA A 149 6.01 8.26 -14.73
N GLY A 150 5.33 8.97 -13.83
CA GLY A 150 5.98 9.83 -12.82
C GLY A 150 5.81 9.38 -11.36
N MET A 151 4.86 8.50 -11.08
CA MET A 151 4.40 8.22 -9.71
C MET A 151 5.19 7.10 -9.01
N CYS A 152 6.01 6.34 -9.75
CA CYS A 152 6.83 5.26 -9.21
C CYS A 152 8.34 5.45 -9.43
N THR A 153 8.81 6.70 -9.57
CA THR A 153 10.24 7.01 -9.85
C THR A 153 11.21 6.61 -8.74
N PHE A 154 10.71 6.20 -7.57
CA PHE A 154 11.50 5.63 -6.49
C PHE A 154 11.90 4.16 -6.73
N ILE A 155 11.24 3.47 -7.67
CA ILE A 155 11.58 2.08 -8.04
C ILE A 155 12.91 2.02 -8.80
N ASP A 156 13.27 3.07 -9.54
CA ASP A 156 14.50 3.12 -10.36
C ASP A 156 15.72 3.66 -9.60
N ARG A 157 15.57 4.02 -8.31
CA ARG A 157 16.61 4.72 -7.52
C ARG A 157 17.24 3.89 -6.39
N GLU A 158 16.77 2.66 -6.16
CA GLU A 158 17.34 1.70 -5.17
C GLU A 158 17.89 0.45 -5.87
#